data_AF-A0A7V1RG12-F1
#
_entry.id   AF-A0A7V1RG12-F1
#
_cell.length_a   1.000
_cell.length_b   1.000
_cell.length_c   1.000
_cell.angle_alpha   90.00
_cell.angle_beta   90.00
_cell.angle_gamma   90.00
#
_symmetry.space_group_name_H-M   'P 1'
#
loop_
_entity.id
_entity.type
_entity.pdbx_description
1 polymer ?
#
loop_
_entity_poly.entity_id
_entity_poly.type
_entity_poly.pdbx_seq_one_letter_code
_entity_poly.pdbx_strand_id
1 'polypeptide(L)'
;MNGLYPVALRLAGKVCVVVGGGGVALRRVGGLLEAGARVRVAAPVLSAGLEALAAGNALELLRQPFGPECLDGAFLAIAATDSADVNAEVARACAQRGVLFSDAGESGRGDFVIPAVLRRGALLIAVTTSGCSPSLAARIRDELAARYGPEYADLAEILGEARQRALSTGVPDRGRLTQLAGDDSLLELIREGRAEEARAKAISCISSPLE
;
A
#
# COMPACT_ATOMS: atom_id res chain seq x y z
N MET A 1 2.89 -15.86 -20.38
CA MET A 1 1.90 -15.73 -19.29
C MET A 1 2.50 -14.85 -18.22
N ASN A 2 1.71 -13.94 -17.66
CA ASN A 2 2.15 -12.97 -16.67
C ASN A 2 2.16 -13.64 -15.29
N GLY A 3 3.32 -14.03 -14.76
CA GLY A 3 3.45 -14.89 -13.57
C GLY A 3 3.12 -14.22 -12.22
N LEU A 4 2.36 -13.12 -12.21
CA LEU A 4 2.00 -12.36 -11.01
C LEU A 4 0.58 -12.67 -10.55
N TYR A 5 0.41 -12.86 -9.25
CA TYR A 5 -0.90 -12.99 -8.61
C TYR A 5 -1.15 -11.75 -7.72
N PRO A 6 -2.26 -11.00 -7.93
CA PRO A 6 -2.50 -9.76 -7.19
C PRO A 6 -2.94 -10.03 -5.75
N VAL A 7 -2.16 -9.54 -4.79
CA VAL A 7 -2.47 -9.59 -3.36
C VAL A 7 -2.19 -8.26 -2.69
N ALA A 8 -2.98 -7.92 -1.67
CA ALA A 8 -2.71 -6.81 -0.77
C ALA A 8 -2.25 -7.37 0.59
N LEU A 9 -1.04 -7.01 1.01
CA LEU A 9 -0.44 -7.50 2.25
C LEU A 9 -0.77 -6.57 3.43
N ARG A 10 -1.13 -7.14 4.58
CA ARG A 10 -1.24 -6.40 5.85
C ARG A 10 0.13 -6.36 6.52
N LEU A 11 0.75 -5.18 6.56
CA LEU A 11 2.10 -4.99 7.09
C LEU A 11 2.15 -4.36 8.49
N ALA A 12 0.99 -3.99 9.05
CA ALA A 12 0.90 -3.43 10.40
C ALA A 12 1.69 -4.27 11.42
N GLY A 13 2.70 -3.66 12.04
CA GLY A 13 3.58 -4.29 13.03
C GLY A 13 4.58 -5.32 12.50
N LYS A 14 4.56 -5.65 11.20
CA LYS A 14 5.51 -6.58 10.57
C LYS A 14 6.84 -5.89 10.32
N VAL A 15 7.94 -6.61 10.55
CA VAL A 15 9.28 -6.12 10.25
C VAL A 15 9.51 -6.20 8.73
N CYS A 16 9.83 -5.08 8.11
CA CYS A 16 10.17 -5.00 6.69
C CYS A 16 11.57 -4.41 6.54
N VAL A 17 12.44 -5.07 5.78
CA VAL A 17 13.84 -4.64 5.62
C VAL A 17 14.02 -4.00 4.26
N VAL A 18 14.71 -2.87 4.21
CA VAL A 18 15.16 -2.24 2.97
C VAL A 18 16.67 -2.17 2.99
N VAL A 19 17.33 -2.73 1.98
CA VAL A 19 18.78 -2.73 1.85
C VAL A 19 19.18 -1.67 0.84
N GLY A 20 19.95 -0.67 1.27
CA GLY A 20 20.29 0.52 0.49
C GLY A 20 19.80 1.82 1.13
N GLY A 21 20.55 2.90 0.94
CA GLY A 21 20.31 4.21 1.59
C GLY A 21 19.95 5.36 0.65
N GLY A 22 19.76 5.08 -0.64
CA GLY A 22 19.49 6.09 -1.68
C GLY A 22 18.03 6.50 -1.81
N GLY A 23 17.72 7.27 -2.85
CA GLY A 23 16.36 7.76 -3.13
C GLY A 23 15.34 6.65 -3.43
N VAL A 24 15.78 5.52 -4.02
CA VAL A 24 14.92 4.35 -4.22
C VAL A 24 14.48 3.78 -2.87
N ALA A 25 15.43 3.57 -1.95
CA ALA A 25 15.14 3.08 -0.61
C ALA A 25 14.20 4.01 0.15
N LEU A 26 14.42 5.33 0.09
CA LEU A 26 13.54 6.34 0.68
C LEU A 26 12.08 6.18 0.22
N ARG A 27 11.85 6.04 -1.08
CA ARG A 27 10.51 5.83 -1.64
C ARG A 27 9.87 4.51 -1.16
N ARG A 28 10.67 3.44 -1.02
CA ARG A 28 10.16 2.15 -0.52
C ARG A 28 9.81 2.22 0.96
N VAL A 29 10.66 2.84 1.78
CA VAL A 29 10.44 3.07 3.21
C VAL A 29 9.14 3.84 3.44
N GLY A 30 8.90 4.93 2.70
CA GLY A 30 7.65 5.70 2.82
C GLY A 30 6.39 4.84 2.64
N GLY A 31 6.33 4.04 1.57
CA GLY A 31 5.19 3.17 1.31
C GLY A 31 4.99 2.04 2.33
N LEU A 32 6.08 1.55 2.94
CA LEU A 32 6.03 0.55 4.01
C LEU A 32 5.54 1.18 5.33
N LEU A 33 6.02 2.36 5.68
CA LEU A 33 5.60 3.10 6.86
C LEU A 33 4.11 3.48 6.76
N GLU A 34 3.63 3.93 5.60
CA GLU A 34 2.20 4.17 5.35
C GLU A 34 1.34 2.91 5.53
N ALA A 35 1.91 1.71 5.30
CA ALA A 35 1.24 0.43 5.52
C ALA A 35 1.33 -0.07 6.99
N GLY A 36 1.93 0.72 7.88
CA GLY A 36 2.11 0.40 9.30
C GLY A 36 3.24 -0.57 9.61
N ALA A 37 4.17 -0.80 8.67
CA ALA A 37 5.32 -1.66 8.89
C ALA A 37 6.29 -1.08 9.93
N ARG A 38 7.00 -1.97 10.64
CA ARG A 38 8.23 -1.62 11.34
C ARG A 38 9.37 -1.76 10.35
N VAL A 39 9.96 -0.65 9.92
CA VAL A 39 10.92 -0.66 8.82
C VAL A 39 12.34 -0.64 9.37
N ARG A 40 13.20 -1.50 8.84
CA ARG A 40 14.66 -1.46 9.04
C ARG A 40 15.33 -1.08 7.74
N VAL A 41 16.32 -0.19 7.80
CA VAL A 41 17.15 0.14 6.64
C VAL A 41 18.59 -0.24 6.92
N ALA A 42 19.15 -1.12 6.10
CA ALA A 42 20.56 -1.51 6.17
C ALA A 42 21.35 -0.83 5.05
N ALA A 43 22.21 0.12 5.43
CA ALA A 43 23.13 0.78 4.51
C ALA A 43 24.30 1.46 5.26
N PRO A 44 25.53 1.45 4.71
CA PRO A 44 26.65 2.20 5.29
C PRO A 44 26.43 3.72 5.26
N VAL A 45 25.72 4.22 4.23
CA VAL A 45 25.43 5.64 4.03
C VAL A 45 23.94 5.79 3.75
N LEU A 46 23.31 6.77 4.41
CA LEU A 46 21.88 7.04 4.32
C LEU A 46 21.63 8.45 3.78
N SER A 47 20.61 8.59 2.93
CA SER A 47 20.17 9.90 2.45
C SER A 47 19.56 10.72 3.59
N ALA A 48 19.65 12.05 3.47
CA ALA A 48 19.07 12.98 4.45
C ALA A 48 17.56 12.75 4.66
N GLY A 49 16.83 12.31 3.62
CA GLY A 49 15.41 11.97 3.75
C GLY A 49 15.15 10.75 4.63
N LEU A 50 16.02 9.72 4.58
CA LEU A 50 15.91 8.56 5.48
C LEU A 50 16.25 8.94 6.93
N GLU A 51 17.28 9.76 7.11
CA GLU A 51 17.65 10.30 8.42
C GLU A 51 16.51 11.13 9.03
N ALA A 52 15.84 11.97 8.23
CA ALA A 52 14.69 12.76 8.67
C ALA A 52 13.48 11.89 9.06
N LEU A 53 13.21 10.82 8.31
CA LEU A 53 12.10 9.90 8.63
C LEU A 53 12.35 9.10 9.92
N ALA A 54 13.60 8.88 10.30
CA ALA A 54 13.95 8.11 11.50
C ALA A 54 13.65 8.85 12.80
N ALA A 55 13.22 10.11 12.75
CA ALA A 55 12.68 10.82 13.90
C ALA A 55 11.42 10.13 14.48
N GLY A 56 10.73 9.28 13.71
CA GLY A 56 9.64 8.43 14.19
C GLY A 56 10.11 7.05 14.65
N ASN A 57 9.49 6.52 15.73
CA ASN A 57 9.82 5.21 16.32
C ASN A 57 9.57 3.97 15.43
N ALA A 58 9.09 4.15 14.20
CA ALA A 58 8.74 3.06 13.28
C ALA A 58 9.85 2.73 12.27
N LEU A 59 10.93 3.52 12.21
CA LEU A 59 12.06 3.34 11.31
C LEU A 59 13.35 3.14 12.11
N GLU A 60 14.02 2.02 11.88
CA GLU A 60 15.31 1.67 12.46
C GLU A 60 16.39 1.75 11.36
N LEU A 61 17.47 2.51 11.63
CA LEU A 61 18.58 2.71 10.69
C LEU A 61 19.80 1.89 11.12
N LEU A 62 20.06 0.80 10.42
CA LEU A 62 21.24 -0.04 10.57
C LEU A 62 22.36 0.54 9.71
N ARG A 63 23.23 1.35 10.32
CA ARG A 63 24.36 2.04 9.66
C ARG A 63 25.54 1.09 9.41
N GLN A 64 25.29 0.06 8.62
CA GLN A 64 26.24 -1.00 8.31
C GLN A 64 26.00 -1.58 6.91
N PRO A 65 26.98 -2.28 6.32
CA PRO A 65 26.75 -3.13 5.16
C PRO A 65 25.66 -4.17 5.44
N PHE A 66 25.06 -4.71 4.37
CA PHE A 66 24.13 -5.83 4.54
C PHE A 66 24.87 -7.04 5.11
N GLY A 67 24.26 -7.64 6.14
CA GLY A 67 24.56 -8.98 6.61
C GLY A 67 23.25 -9.76 6.78
N PRO A 68 23.25 -11.10 6.67
CA PRO A 68 22.02 -11.90 6.75
C PRO A 68 21.20 -11.73 8.04
N GLU A 69 21.84 -11.34 9.14
CA GLU A 69 21.22 -10.99 10.43
C GLU A 69 20.33 -9.74 10.36
N CYS A 70 20.52 -8.88 9.35
CA CYS A 70 19.61 -7.76 9.10
C CYS A 70 18.17 -8.23 8.80
N LEU A 71 18.01 -9.49 8.37
CA LEU A 71 16.71 -10.11 8.06
C LEU A 71 16.05 -10.80 9.26
N ASP A 72 16.62 -10.70 10.47
CA ASP A 72 16.08 -11.40 11.63
C ASP A 72 14.66 -10.95 11.97
N GLY A 73 13.71 -11.89 11.89
CA GLY A 73 12.27 -11.65 12.08
C GLY A 73 11.60 -10.86 10.95
N ALA A 74 12.28 -10.65 9.82
CA ALA A 74 11.71 -9.95 8.68
C ALA A 74 10.56 -10.74 8.04
N PHE A 75 9.49 -10.04 7.68
CA PHE A 75 8.39 -10.58 6.89
C PHE A 75 8.65 -10.43 5.39
N LEU A 76 9.21 -9.28 5.00
CA LEU A 76 9.67 -9.04 3.63
C LEU A 76 10.95 -8.20 3.63
N ALA A 77 11.67 -8.27 2.51
CA ALA A 77 12.85 -7.45 2.25
C ALA A 77 12.83 -6.87 0.83
N ILE A 78 13.40 -5.68 0.69
CA ILE A 78 13.57 -5.00 -0.59
C ILE A 78 15.04 -4.64 -0.78
N ALA A 79 15.68 -5.16 -1.83
CA ALA A 79 17.00 -4.70 -2.23
C ALA A 79 16.87 -3.44 -3.10
N ALA A 80 17.54 -2.36 -2.71
CA ALA A 80 17.50 -1.06 -3.36
C ALA A 80 18.90 -0.44 -3.41
N THR A 81 19.91 -1.27 -3.71
CA THR A 81 21.31 -0.85 -3.89
C THR A 81 21.70 -0.84 -5.36
N ASP A 82 22.74 -0.09 -5.70
CA ASP A 82 23.35 -0.09 -7.03
C ASP A 82 24.32 -1.28 -7.23
N SER A 83 24.55 -2.11 -6.20
CA SER A 83 25.41 -3.29 -6.27
C SER A 83 24.59 -4.54 -6.55
N ALA A 84 24.77 -5.09 -7.75
CA ALA A 84 24.15 -6.36 -8.14
C ALA A 84 24.54 -7.52 -7.22
N ASP A 85 25.79 -7.53 -6.73
CA ASP A 85 26.30 -8.56 -5.82
C ASP A 85 25.59 -8.51 -4.46
N VAL A 86 25.41 -7.31 -3.89
CA VAL A 86 24.65 -7.13 -2.65
C VAL A 86 23.19 -7.54 -2.86
N ASN A 87 22.55 -7.11 -3.96
CA ASN A 87 21.15 -7.46 -4.23
C ASN A 87 20.98 -8.99 -4.37
N ALA A 88 21.94 -9.69 -4.98
CA ALA A 88 21.95 -11.15 -5.09
C ALA A 88 22.18 -11.84 -3.73
N GLU A 89 22.99 -11.26 -2.86
CA GLU A 89 23.18 -11.74 -1.50
C GLU A 89 21.90 -11.63 -0.66
N VAL A 90 21.22 -10.48 -0.72
CA VAL A 90 19.92 -10.26 -0.07
C VAL A 90 18.91 -11.30 -0.57
N ALA A 91 18.81 -11.50 -1.88
CA ALA A 91 17.90 -12.48 -2.48
C ALA A 91 18.15 -13.89 -1.94
N ARG A 92 19.41 -14.32 -1.88
CA ARG A 92 19.80 -15.64 -1.35
C ARG A 92 19.45 -15.78 0.13
N ALA A 93 19.74 -14.75 0.93
CA ALA A 93 19.48 -14.75 2.36
C ALA A 93 17.97 -14.76 2.67
N CYS A 94 17.16 -14.11 1.84
CA CYS A 94 15.70 -14.13 1.93
C CYS A 94 15.14 -15.52 1.60
N ALA A 95 15.61 -16.13 0.50
CA ALA A 95 15.18 -17.46 0.07
C ALA A 95 15.47 -18.53 1.14
N GLN A 96 16.62 -18.45 1.81
CA GLN A 96 16.97 -19.36 2.91
C GLN A 96 16.07 -19.23 4.15
N ARG A 97 15.43 -18.07 4.34
CA ARG A 97 14.63 -17.74 5.53
C ARG A 97 13.12 -17.75 5.27
N GLY A 98 12.68 -17.92 4.02
CA GLY A 98 11.28 -17.76 3.62
C GLY A 98 10.77 -16.32 3.75
N VAL A 99 11.67 -15.33 3.63
CA VAL A 99 11.32 -13.90 3.62
C VAL A 99 10.93 -13.50 2.21
N LEU A 100 9.77 -12.85 2.04
CA LEU A 100 9.36 -12.35 0.73
C LEU A 100 10.35 -11.30 0.22
N PHE A 101 10.83 -11.46 -1.00
CA PHE A 101 11.88 -10.60 -1.56
C PHE A 101 11.40 -9.80 -2.78
N SER A 102 11.90 -8.58 -2.92
CA SER A 102 11.76 -7.78 -4.14
C SER A 102 13.05 -7.01 -4.43
N ASP A 103 13.58 -7.13 -5.64
CA ASP A 103 14.66 -6.30 -6.14
C ASP A 103 14.07 -5.03 -6.78
N ALA A 104 14.45 -3.86 -6.26
CA ALA A 104 14.01 -2.58 -6.78
C ALA A 104 14.78 -2.12 -8.03
N GLY A 105 15.84 -2.84 -8.43
CA GLY A 105 16.60 -2.60 -9.65
C GLY A 105 15.89 -3.05 -10.93
N GLU A 106 16.58 -2.89 -12.07
CA GLU A 106 16.03 -3.15 -13.41
C GLU A 106 15.66 -4.62 -13.65
N SER A 107 16.22 -5.53 -12.85
CA SER A 107 15.99 -6.97 -13.00
C SER A 107 14.56 -7.38 -12.64
N GLY A 108 13.86 -6.59 -11.80
CA GLY A 108 12.50 -6.88 -11.33
C GLY A 108 12.35 -8.24 -10.64
N ARG A 109 13.45 -8.83 -10.16
CA ARG A 109 13.50 -10.17 -9.57
C ARG A 109 12.88 -10.19 -8.19
N GLY A 110 12.29 -11.33 -7.81
CA GLY A 110 11.76 -11.58 -6.47
C GLY A 110 10.38 -12.19 -6.47
N ASP A 111 9.83 -12.34 -5.28
CA ASP A 111 8.52 -12.97 -5.03
C ASP A 111 7.37 -12.01 -5.30
N PHE A 112 7.63 -10.69 -5.27
CA PHE A 112 6.63 -9.67 -5.52
C PHE A 112 7.20 -8.45 -6.23
N VAL A 113 6.31 -7.72 -6.91
CA VAL A 113 6.60 -6.43 -7.52
C VAL A 113 5.92 -5.32 -6.73
N ILE A 114 6.57 -4.16 -6.64
CA ILE A 114 5.99 -2.98 -5.99
C ILE A 114 5.35 -2.10 -7.07
N PRO A 115 4.00 -2.04 -7.13
CA PRO A 115 3.29 -1.30 -8.17
C PRO A 115 3.39 0.22 -7.97
N ALA A 116 2.94 0.97 -8.98
CA ALA A 116 2.55 2.37 -8.78
C ALA A 116 1.24 2.39 -7.98
N VAL A 117 1.20 3.11 -6.86
CA VAL A 117 0.06 3.09 -5.93
C VAL A 117 -0.56 4.47 -5.79
N LEU A 118 -1.89 4.52 -5.80
CA LEU A 118 -2.72 5.64 -5.39
C LEU A 118 -3.45 5.27 -4.09
N ARG A 119 -3.42 6.16 -3.09
CA ARG A 119 -4.11 6.00 -1.81
C ARG A 119 -5.07 7.16 -1.56
N ARG A 120 -6.29 6.83 -1.10
CA ARG A 120 -7.33 7.76 -0.64
C ARG A 120 -8.04 7.13 0.56
N GLY A 121 -7.57 7.39 1.77
CA GLY A 121 -8.08 6.70 2.96
C GLY A 121 -8.03 5.17 2.80
N ALA A 122 -9.20 4.53 2.85
CA ALA A 122 -9.36 3.09 2.66
C ALA A 122 -9.25 2.62 1.20
N LEU A 123 -9.36 3.51 0.21
CA LEU A 123 -9.22 3.17 -1.21
C LEU A 123 -7.74 3.06 -1.59
N LEU A 124 -7.37 1.89 -2.11
CA LEU A 124 -6.07 1.57 -2.68
C LEU A 124 -6.24 1.18 -4.15
N ILE A 125 -5.54 1.88 -5.05
CA ILE A 125 -5.44 1.47 -6.44
C ILE A 125 -3.97 1.19 -6.76
N ALA A 126 -3.69 0.01 -7.29
CA ALA A 126 -2.35 -0.45 -7.63
C ALA A 126 -2.25 -0.78 -9.12
N VAL A 127 -1.26 -0.20 -9.78
CA VAL A 127 -1.01 -0.39 -11.22
C VAL A 127 0.39 -0.96 -11.42
N THR A 128 0.47 -2.07 -12.16
CA THR A 128 1.73 -2.67 -12.59
C THR A 128 1.64 -3.06 -14.05
N THR A 129 2.74 -2.87 -14.77
CA THR A 129 2.94 -3.40 -16.12
C THR A 129 3.83 -4.66 -16.08
N SER A 130 3.91 -5.34 -14.93
CA SER A 130 4.76 -6.52 -14.73
C SER A 130 6.23 -6.31 -15.09
N GLY A 131 6.77 -5.15 -14.73
CA GLY A 131 8.15 -4.79 -15.06
C GLY A 131 8.36 -4.22 -16.47
N CYS A 132 7.37 -4.28 -17.38
CA CYS A 132 7.56 -3.81 -18.76
C CYS A 132 7.80 -2.29 -18.86
N SER A 133 7.10 -1.47 -18.09
CA SER A 133 7.21 0.00 -18.15
C SER A 133 6.75 0.65 -16.84
N PRO A 134 7.68 0.94 -15.91
CA PRO A 134 7.38 1.70 -14.69
C PRO A 134 6.78 3.08 -14.99
N SER A 135 7.20 3.73 -16.07
CA SER A 135 6.69 5.04 -16.48
C SER A 135 5.23 4.97 -16.96
N LEU A 136 4.85 3.93 -17.70
CA LEU A 136 3.45 3.72 -18.07
C LEU A 136 2.58 3.41 -16.83
N ALA A 137 3.07 2.58 -15.91
CA ALA A 137 2.36 2.32 -14.65
C ALA A 137 2.12 3.60 -13.84
N ALA A 138 3.13 4.48 -13.76
CA ALA A 138 3.02 5.78 -13.11
C ALA A 138 2.00 6.70 -13.81
N ARG A 139 2.06 6.79 -15.14
CA ARG A 139 1.11 7.58 -15.93
C ARG A 139 -0.34 7.12 -15.71
N ILE A 140 -0.61 5.82 -15.78
CA ILE A 140 -1.96 5.27 -15.55
C ILE A 140 -2.41 5.57 -14.12
N ARG A 141 -1.54 5.41 -13.12
CA ARG A 141 -1.85 5.81 -11.73
C ARG A 141 -2.22 7.29 -11.65
N ASP A 142 -1.52 8.18 -12.35
CA ASP A 142 -1.79 9.62 -12.31
C ASP A 142 -3.10 9.99 -13.02
N GLU A 143 -3.42 9.33 -14.13
CA GLU A 143 -4.73 9.44 -14.79
C GLU A 143 -5.86 8.99 -13.85
N LEU A 144 -5.66 7.88 -13.11
CA LEU A 144 -6.61 7.42 -12.10
C LEU A 144 -6.69 8.38 -10.91
N ALA A 145 -5.59 9.04 -10.53
CA ALA A 145 -5.57 10.02 -9.45
C ALA A 145 -6.38 11.29 -9.77
N ALA A 146 -6.46 11.68 -11.05
CA ALA A 146 -7.31 12.76 -11.51
C ALA A 146 -8.81 12.40 -11.49
N ARG A 147 -9.14 11.11 -11.69
CA ARG A 147 -10.52 10.61 -11.68
C ARG A 147 -11.02 10.29 -10.26
N TYR A 148 -10.18 9.68 -9.44
CA TYR A 148 -10.51 9.26 -8.07
C TYR A 148 -9.88 10.23 -7.07
N GLY A 149 -10.57 11.36 -6.88
CA GLY A 149 -10.16 12.44 -5.99
C GLY A 149 -10.22 12.11 -4.49
N PRO A 150 -9.87 13.08 -3.62
CA PRO A 150 -9.91 12.92 -2.17
C PRO A 150 -11.27 12.50 -1.61
N GLU A 151 -12.38 12.89 -2.24
CA GLU A 151 -13.75 12.56 -1.83
C GLU A 151 -14.04 11.04 -1.75
N TYR A 152 -13.25 10.23 -2.46
CA TYR A 152 -13.38 8.78 -2.41
C TYR A 152 -12.88 8.17 -1.09
N ALA A 153 -12.10 8.92 -0.31
CA ALA A 153 -11.74 8.50 1.05
C ALA A 153 -12.99 8.48 1.93
N ASP A 154 -13.74 9.58 1.96
CA ASP A 154 -14.97 9.72 2.74
C ASP A 154 -16.06 8.77 2.25
N LEU A 155 -16.23 8.64 0.92
CA LEU A 155 -17.20 7.71 0.34
C LEU A 155 -16.91 6.27 0.79
N ALA A 156 -15.65 5.82 0.72
CA ALA A 156 -15.28 4.46 1.11
C ALA A 156 -15.56 4.20 2.60
N GLU A 157 -15.32 5.19 3.47
CA GLU A 157 -15.64 5.12 4.89
C GLU A 157 -17.14 5.02 5.14
N ILE A 158 -17.94 5.92 4.54
CA ILE A 158 -19.41 5.93 4.64
C ILE A 158 -20.01 4.60 4.17
N LEU A 159 -19.60 4.10 3.01
CA LEU A 159 -20.06 2.81 2.49
C LEU A 159 -19.60 1.63 3.37
N GLY A 160 -18.42 1.73 3.96
CA GLY A 160 -17.91 0.77 4.92
C GLY A 160 -18.78 0.67 6.17
N GLU A 161 -19.17 1.81 6.74
CA GLU A 161 -20.10 1.88 7.87
C GLU A 161 -21.48 1.36 7.53
N ALA A 162 -22.01 1.75 6.36
CA ALA A 162 -23.29 1.27 5.88
C ALA A 162 -23.29 -0.28 5.77
N ARG A 163 -22.22 -0.84 5.21
CA ARG A 163 -22.04 -2.30 5.15
C ARG A 163 -22.01 -2.93 6.54
N GLN A 164 -21.29 -2.37 7.50
CA GLN A 164 -21.20 -2.92 8.86
C GLN A 164 -22.57 -2.93 9.55
N ARG A 165 -23.35 -1.87 9.41
CA ARG A 165 -24.72 -1.80 9.93
C ARG A 165 -25.62 -2.84 9.26
N ALA A 166 -25.58 -2.97 7.93
CA ALA A 166 -26.37 -3.97 7.22
C ALA A 166 -26.00 -5.43 7.59
N LEU A 167 -24.74 -5.68 7.95
CA LEU A 167 -24.31 -7.00 8.45
C LEU A 167 -24.82 -7.26 9.87
N SER A 168 -24.94 -6.23 10.71
CA SER A 168 -25.44 -6.37 12.08
C SER A 168 -26.93 -6.74 12.17
N THR A 169 -27.71 -6.49 11.10
CA THR A 169 -29.15 -6.80 11.02
C THR A 169 -29.45 -8.21 10.50
N GLY A 170 -28.44 -9.05 10.25
CA GLY A 170 -28.57 -10.49 10.00
C GLY A 170 -28.59 -10.93 8.53
N VAL A 171 -29.20 -10.16 7.62
CA VAL A 171 -29.12 -10.42 6.16
C VAL A 171 -28.78 -9.12 5.43
N PRO A 172 -27.53 -8.94 4.96
CA PRO A 172 -27.15 -7.75 4.22
C PRO A 172 -27.84 -7.74 2.85
N ASP A 173 -28.62 -6.70 2.57
CA ASP A 173 -29.14 -6.44 1.23
C ASP A 173 -27.99 -6.00 0.31
N ARG A 174 -27.44 -6.97 -0.43
CA ARG A 174 -26.33 -6.75 -1.36
C ARG A 174 -26.73 -5.84 -2.53
N GLY A 175 -28.02 -5.81 -2.88
CA GLY A 175 -28.56 -4.95 -3.93
C GLY A 175 -28.46 -3.48 -3.53
N ARG A 176 -28.96 -3.14 -2.34
CA ARG A 176 -28.86 -1.77 -1.78
C ARG A 176 -27.42 -1.30 -1.59
N LEU A 177 -26.53 -2.17 -1.12
CA LEU A 177 -25.10 -1.80 -1.00
C LEU A 177 -24.46 -1.51 -2.35
N THR A 178 -24.84 -2.26 -3.40
CA THR A 178 -24.34 -2.03 -4.76
C THR A 178 -24.91 -0.74 -5.34
N GLN A 179 -26.19 -0.46 -5.10
CA GLN A 179 -26.85 0.78 -5.51
C GLN A 179 -26.20 1.99 -4.83
N LEU A 180 -25.96 1.95 -3.52
CA LEU A 180 -25.29 3.01 -2.78
C LEU A 180 -23.88 3.28 -3.31
N ALA A 181 -23.13 2.24 -3.66
CA ALA A 181 -21.79 2.41 -4.24
C ALA A 181 -21.81 3.11 -5.61
N GLY A 182 -22.93 3.08 -6.33
CA GLY A 182 -23.14 3.77 -7.59
C GLY A 182 -23.98 5.05 -7.49
N ASP A 183 -24.33 5.52 -6.29
CA ASP A 183 -25.11 6.74 -6.10
C ASP A 183 -24.20 7.98 -6.15
N ASP A 184 -24.12 8.59 -7.33
CA ASP A 184 -23.31 9.80 -7.56
C ASP A 184 -23.69 10.97 -6.65
N SER A 185 -24.92 11.02 -6.14
CA SER A 185 -25.32 12.11 -5.24
C SER A 185 -24.63 12.04 -3.87
N LEU A 186 -24.13 10.86 -3.45
CA LEU A 186 -23.27 10.77 -2.27
C LEU A 186 -21.94 11.48 -2.50
N LEU A 187 -21.35 11.28 -3.69
CA LEU A 187 -20.12 11.97 -4.10
C LEU A 187 -20.34 13.48 -4.23
N GLU A 188 -21.47 13.92 -4.78
CA GLU A 188 -21.83 15.34 -4.87
C GLU A 188 -21.91 15.98 -3.48
N LEU A 189 -22.60 15.36 -2.54
CA LEU A 189 -22.69 15.83 -1.15
C LEU A 189 -21.30 15.94 -0.50
N ILE A 190 -20.43 14.94 -0.68
CA ILE A 190 -19.06 14.97 -0.14
C ILE A 190 -18.27 16.13 -0.76
N ARG A 191 -18.37 16.34 -2.08
CA ARG A 191 -17.69 17.44 -2.79
C ARG A 191 -18.16 18.82 -2.32
N GLU A 192 -19.41 18.94 -1.90
CA GLU A 192 -19.98 20.16 -1.30
C GLU A 192 -19.62 20.35 0.19
N GLY A 193 -18.84 19.43 0.78
CA GLY A 193 -18.48 19.46 2.20
C GLY A 193 -19.58 18.95 3.13
N ARG A 194 -20.60 18.27 2.59
CA ARG A 194 -21.78 17.75 3.29
C ARG A 194 -21.67 16.25 3.56
N ALA A 195 -20.49 15.80 3.99
CA ALA A 195 -20.19 14.38 4.20
C ALA A 195 -21.14 13.71 5.24
N GLU A 196 -21.54 14.43 6.29
CA GLU A 196 -22.49 13.90 7.28
C GLU A 196 -23.90 13.70 6.72
N GLU A 197 -24.33 14.52 5.75
CA GLU A 197 -25.60 14.30 5.04
C GLU A 197 -25.51 13.09 4.11
N ALA A 198 -24.38 12.91 3.41
CA ALA A 198 -24.11 11.72 2.62
C ALA A 198 -24.14 10.45 3.49
N ARG A 199 -23.52 10.53 4.68
CA ARG A 199 -23.51 9.47 5.69
C ARG A 199 -24.93 9.11 6.14
N ALA A 200 -25.72 10.11 6.54
CA ALA A 200 -27.11 9.92 6.96
C ALA A 200 -27.95 9.28 5.86
N LYS A 201 -27.79 9.75 4.61
CA LYS A 201 -28.47 9.18 3.44
C LYS A 201 -28.11 7.70 3.23
N ALA A 202 -26.82 7.36 3.23
CA ALA A 202 -26.37 5.98 3.05
C ALA A 202 -26.90 5.03 4.14
N ILE A 203 -26.88 5.49 5.40
CA ILE A 203 -27.44 4.75 6.53
C ILE A 203 -28.96 4.58 6.39
N SER A 204 -29.68 5.63 6.01
CA SER A 204 -31.14 5.54 5.84
C SER A 204 -31.53 4.50 4.78
N CYS A 205 -30.80 4.44 3.66
CA CYS A 205 -31.07 3.48 2.59
C CYS A 205 -30.95 2.02 3.04
N ILE A 206 -30.01 1.69 3.93
CA ILE A 206 -29.84 0.32 4.42
C ILE A 206 -30.77 -0.04 5.58
N SER A 207 -31.30 0.95 6.30
CA SER A 207 -32.13 0.74 7.51
C SER A 207 -33.63 0.65 7.22
N SER A 208 -34.10 1.06 6.03
CA SER A 208 -35.50 0.90 5.66
C SER A 208 -35.90 -0.58 5.57
N PRO A 209 -37.07 -1.01 6.06
CA PRO A 209 -37.54 -2.40 5.88
C PRO A 209 -37.59 -2.82 4.39
N LEU A 210 -37.53 -4.12 4.12
CA LEU A 210 -37.86 -4.66 2.80
C LEU A 210 -39.38 -4.52 2.61
N GLU A 211 -39.81 -3.79 1.59
CA GLU A 211 -41.19 -3.86 1.08
C GLU A 211 -41.42 -5.17 0.32
#